data_AF-A0AAW6BEU9-F1
#
_entry.id   AF-A0AAW6BEU9-F1
#
_cell.length_a   1.000
_cell.length_b   1.000
_cell.length_c   1.000
_cell.angle_alpha   90.00
_cell.angle_beta   90.00
_cell.angle_gamma   90.00
#
_symmetry.space_group_name_H-M   'P 1'
#
loop_
_entity.id
_entity.type
_entity.pdbx_description
1 polymer ?
#
loop_
_entity_poly.entity_id
_entity_poly.type
_entity_poly.pdbx_seq_one_letter_code
_entity_poly.pdbx_strand_id
1 'polypeptide(L)'
;KKYAEKTSNNILEINDSAQNNYYNQTHLGSSPKNYNNQRGITQYGDQECIIISSTNHIRSDAYNPWEDEFNEDIGYIYYYSDNKTADKDPATTTGNKRLLEQFKLSHSNDPKERAKAIPILFFESKKQGERTFHGYGTVES
;
A
#
# COMPACT_ATOMS: atom_id res chain seq x y z
N LYS A 1 -16.55 -13.79 20.93
CA LYS A 1 -15.76 -12.77 20.18
C LYS A 1 -16.37 -11.42 20.52
N LYS A 2 -15.73 -10.63 21.40
CA LYS A 2 -16.18 -9.26 21.70
C LYS A 2 -15.67 -8.36 20.57
N TYR A 3 -16.58 -7.84 19.77
CA TYR A 3 -16.28 -6.75 18.84
C TYR A 3 -16.22 -5.45 19.65
N ALA A 4 -15.29 -4.55 19.30
CA ALA A 4 -15.10 -3.28 19.98
C ALA A 4 -16.42 -2.49 20.04
N GLU A 5 -16.77 -1.99 21.23
CA GLU A 5 -17.95 -1.17 21.44
C GLU A 5 -17.74 0.22 20.82
N LYS A 6 -18.77 0.69 20.13
CA LYS A 6 -18.74 1.95 19.39
C LYS A 6 -19.10 3.08 20.34
N THR A 7 -18.11 3.71 20.96
CA THR A 7 -18.33 4.86 21.85
C THR A 7 -18.42 6.17 21.05
N SER A 8 -19.23 7.09 21.54
CA SER A 8 -19.75 8.31 20.87
C SER A 8 -18.73 9.42 20.57
N ASN A 9 -17.45 9.17 20.75
CA ASN A 9 -16.36 10.02 20.27
C ASN A 9 -15.40 9.10 19.52
N ASN A 10 -14.99 9.43 18.30
CA ASN A 10 -14.17 8.62 17.38
C ASN A 10 -12.74 8.29 17.89
N ILE A 11 -12.54 8.15 19.20
CA ILE A 11 -11.31 7.72 19.83
C ILE A 11 -11.52 6.25 20.17
N LEU A 12 -10.97 5.37 19.31
CA LEU A 12 -10.85 3.95 19.62
C LEU A 12 -9.99 3.83 20.88
N GLU A 13 -10.53 3.27 21.97
CA GLU A 13 -9.75 3.00 23.17
C GLU A 13 -8.57 2.09 22.82
N ILE A 14 -7.36 2.58 23.08
CA ILE A 14 -6.12 1.86 22.83
C ILE A 14 -5.97 0.79 23.92
N ASN A 15 -6.47 -0.41 23.69
CA ASN A 15 -6.01 -1.61 24.40
C ASN A 15 -4.73 -2.16 23.73
N ASP A 16 -4.02 -3.11 24.36
CA ASP A 16 -2.78 -3.69 23.80
C ASP A 16 -2.99 -4.25 22.36
N SER A 17 -4.19 -4.74 22.05
CA SER A 17 -4.58 -5.17 20.70
C SER A 17 -4.80 -4.01 19.72
N ALA A 18 -5.13 -2.82 20.20
CA ALA A 18 -5.34 -1.61 19.41
C ALA A 18 -4.07 -0.77 19.22
N GLN A 19 -3.02 -0.97 20.02
CA GLN A 19 -1.70 -0.39 19.71
C GLN A 19 -1.19 -0.89 18.35
N ASN A 20 -1.39 -2.18 18.06
CA ASN A 20 -1.01 -2.79 16.77
C ASN A 20 -2.08 -2.62 15.67
N ASN A 21 -3.04 -1.70 15.87
CA ASN A 21 -4.03 -1.39 14.83
C ASN A 21 -3.37 -0.64 13.68
N TYR A 22 -3.56 -1.11 12.46
CA TYR A 22 -3.13 -0.45 11.22
C TYR A 22 -3.43 1.05 11.21
N TYR A 23 -4.64 1.47 11.61
CA TYR A 23 -4.99 2.88 11.60
C TYR A 23 -4.16 3.69 12.59
N ASN A 24 -3.89 3.15 13.78
CA ASN A 24 -3.08 3.84 14.77
C ASN A 24 -1.60 3.91 14.35
N GLN A 25 -1.09 2.82 13.77
CA GLN A 25 0.30 2.72 13.33
C GLN A 25 0.61 3.55 12.08
N THR A 26 -0.39 3.79 11.23
CA THR A 26 -0.22 4.55 9.98
C THR A 26 -0.74 5.99 10.07
N HIS A 27 -1.42 6.35 11.15
CA HIS A 27 -1.91 7.71 11.33
C HIS A 27 -0.75 8.68 11.61
N LEU A 28 -0.58 9.66 10.72
CA LEU A 28 0.21 10.86 11.02
C LEU A 28 -0.60 11.70 12.00
N GLY A 29 -0.13 11.87 13.23
CA GLY A 29 -0.86 12.56 14.31
C GLY A 29 -1.30 14.00 14.00
N SER A 30 -0.77 14.62 12.94
CA SER A 30 -1.17 15.95 12.44
C SER A 30 -2.07 15.91 11.20
N SER A 31 -2.28 14.75 10.58
CA SER A 31 -3.05 14.60 9.34
C SER A 31 -4.49 14.21 9.66
N PRO A 32 -5.49 14.96 9.17
CA PRO A 32 -6.90 14.58 9.32
C PRO A 32 -7.25 13.34 8.47
N LYS A 33 -6.34 12.87 7.61
CA LYS A 33 -6.53 11.72 6.74
C LYS A 33 -6.07 10.45 7.45
N ASN A 34 -7.03 9.65 7.87
CA ASN A 34 -6.76 8.24 8.11
C ASN A 34 -6.48 7.56 6.78
N TYR A 35 -5.49 6.66 6.75
CA TYR A 35 -5.17 5.88 5.57
C TYR A 35 -6.22 4.78 5.32
N ASN A 36 -7.43 5.22 4.99
CA ASN A 36 -8.60 4.37 4.80
C ASN A 36 -8.39 3.46 3.59
N ASN A 37 -8.66 2.17 3.79
CA ASN A 37 -8.27 1.09 2.91
C ASN A 37 -8.98 1.11 1.54
N GLN A 38 -8.22 0.95 0.46
CA GLN A 38 -8.66 0.27 -0.76
C GLN A 38 -7.56 -0.72 -1.20
N ARG A 39 -7.97 -1.86 -1.77
CA ARG A 39 -7.03 -2.80 -2.43
C ARG A 39 -6.30 -2.06 -3.55
N GLY A 40 -5.05 -2.44 -3.79
CA GLY A 40 -4.30 -1.88 -4.89
C GLY A 40 -3.36 -0.75 -4.48
N ILE A 41 -3.27 0.29 -5.31
CA ILE A 41 -2.33 1.41 -5.15
C ILE A 41 -3.10 2.65 -4.71
N THR A 42 -2.76 3.18 -3.52
CA THR A 42 -3.36 4.40 -2.98
C THR A 42 -2.28 5.39 -2.57
N GLN A 43 -2.42 6.66 -2.95
CA GLN A 43 -1.53 7.73 -2.51
C GLN A 43 -2.18 8.53 -1.38
N TYR A 44 -1.42 8.85 -0.35
CA TYR A 44 -1.85 9.71 0.74
C TYR A 44 -1.02 10.99 0.75
N GLY A 45 -1.70 12.13 0.57
CA GLY A 45 -1.05 13.42 0.38
C GLY A 45 -0.14 13.47 -0.85
N ASP A 46 0.28 14.68 -1.24
CA ASP A 46 1.19 14.80 -2.39
C ASP A 46 2.64 14.40 -2.02
N GLN A 47 2.97 14.34 -0.73
CA GLN A 47 4.34 14.14 -0.23
C GLN A 47 4.46 13.10 0.90
N GLU A 48 3.41 12.33 1.25
CA GLU A 48 3.51 11.40 2.39
C GLU A 48 3.98 10.02 1.95
N CYS A 49 3.12 9.24 1.29
CA CYS A 49 3.47 7.89 0.85
C CYS A 49 2.50 7.35 -0.21
N ILE A 50 2.93 6.28 -0.88
CA ILE A 50 2.06 5.36 -1.61
C ILE A 50 1.91 4.09 -0.77
N ILE A 51 0.70 3.59 -0.64
CA ILE A 51 0.43 2.29 -0.04
C ILE A 51 0.03 1.32 -1.15
N ILE A 52 0.76 0.21 -1.22
CA ILE A 52 0.40 -0.96 -2.02
C ILE A 52 -0.17 -2.01 -1.06
N SER A 53 -1.41 -2.42 -1.32
CA SER A 53 -2.09 -3.46 -0.56
C SER A 53 -2.50 -4.61 -1.47
N SER A 54 -1.76 -5.71 -1.40
CA SER A 54 -2.10 -6.95 -2.09
C SER A 54 -3.03 -7.82 -1.26
N THR A 55 -3.83 -8.65 -1.94
CA THR A 55 -4.71 -9.62 -1.31
C THR A 55 -4.50 -10.98 -1.95
N ASN A 56 -3.75 -11.85 -1.27
CA ASN A 56 -3.56 -13.24 -1.67
C ASN A 56 -4.73 -14.11 -1.19
N HIS A 57 -5.94 -13.73 -1.61
CA HIS A 57 -7.08 -14.62 -1.52
C HIS A 57 -7.15 -15.40 -2.83
N ILE A 58 -6.84 -16.71 -2.78
CA ILE A 58 -7.09 -17.64 -3.87
C ILE A 58 -8.59 -17.57 -4.18
N ARG A 59 -8.95 -16.88 -5.26
CA ARG A 59 -10.36 -16.69 -5.67
C ARG A 59 -10.85 -17.85 -6.53
N SER A 60 -9.92 -18.64 -7.07
CA SER A 60 -10.17 -19.73 -8.00
C SER A 60 -8.95 -20.66 -7.99
N ASP A 61 -9.15 -21.94 -8.25
CA ASP A 61 -8.07 -22.91 -8.53
C ASP A 61 -7.44 -22.69 -9.92
N ALA A 62 -8.00 -21.76 -10.71
CA ALA A 62 -7.44 -21.37 -12.00
C ALA A 62 -6.14 -20.56 -11.80
N TYR A 63 -5.08 -21.02 -12.46
CA TYR A 63 -3.78 -20.36 -12.48
C TYR A 63 -3.90 -18.90 -12.96
N ASN A 64 -3.42 -17.96 -12.15
CA ASN A 64 -3.27 -16.57 -12.53
C ASN A 64 -1.76 -16.28 -12.74
N PRO A 65 -1.31 -16.01 -13.98
CA PRO A 65 0.10 -15.69 -14.22
C PRO A 65 0.52 -14.32 -13.67
N TRP A 66 -0.45 -13.50 -13.21
CA TRP A 66 -0.22 -12.15 -12.69
C TRP A 66 -0.48 -12.08 -11.18
N GLU A 67 0.20 -12.93 -10.41
CA GLU A 67 0.16 -12.95 -8.95
C GLU A 67 1.28 -12.11 -8.33
N ASP A 68 0.95 -11.39 -7.26
CA ASP A 68 1.94 -10.57 -6.56
C ASP A 68 2.85 -11.47 -5.71
N GLU A 69 4.17 -11.27 -5.78
CA GLU A 69 5.17 -12.00 -5.02
C GLU A 69 5.88 -11.08 -4.02
N PHE A 70 5.94 -11.52 -2.76
CA PHE A 70 6.66 -10.81 -1.69
C PHE A 70 7.85 -11.66 -1.27
N ASN A 71 9.06 -11.23 -1.66
CA ASN A 71 10.31 -11.91 -1.35
C ASN A 71 11.18 -11.02 -0.45
N GLU A 72 10.81 -11.01 0.84
CA GLU A 72 11.45 -10.19 1.87
C GLU A 72 12.93 -10.54 2.07
N ASP A 73 13.30 -11.81 1.90
CA ASP A 73 14.67 -12.30 2.11
C ASP A 73 15.67 -11.64 1.16
N ILE A 74 15.26 -11.34 -0.08
CA ILE A 74 16.07 -10.62 -1.07
C ILE A 74 15.71 -9.13 -1.16
N GLY A 75 14.71 -8.67 -0.40
CA GLY A 75 14.24 -7.29 -0.41
C GLY A 75 13.50 -6.89 -1.68
N TYR A 76 12.81 -7.84 -2.33
CA TYR A 76 12.13 -7.62 -3.61
C TYR A 76 10.64 -7.97 -3.54
N ILE A 77 9.81 -7.14 -4.17
CA ILE A 77 8.37 -7.36 -4.28
C ILE A 77 7.98 -7.19 -5.74
N TYR A 78 7.42 -8.25 -6.33
CA TYR A 78 6.85 -8.22 -7.66
C TYR A 78 5.34 -7.94 -7.55
N TYR A 79 4.87 -6.82 -8.09
CA TYR A 79 3.49 -6.38 -7.90
C TYR A 79 2.82 -6.01 -9.23
N TYR A 80 1.68 -6.65 -9.53
CA TYR A 80 0.90 -6.40 -10.74
C TYR A 80 -0.14 -5.31 -10.51
N SER A 81 0.13 -4.16 -11.13
CA SER A 81 -0.60 -2.90 -10.95
C SER A 81 -2.09 -2.90 -11.38
N ASP A 82 -2.72 -1.73 -11.27
CA ASP A 82 -4.17 -1.49 -11.39
C ASP A 82 -4.73 -1.48 -12.81
N ASN A 83 -3.90 -1.67 -13.85
CA ASN A 83 -4.41 -1.89 -15.20
C ASN A 83 -4.79 -3.36 -15.40
N LYS A 84 -6.09 -3.64 -15.47
CA LYS A 84 -6.65 -4.99 -15.67
C LYS A 84 -7.37 -5.15 -17.01
N THR A 85 -7.17 -4.22 -17.95
CA THR A 85 -7.82 -4.23 -19.27
C THR A 85 -6.76 -4.12 -20.37
N ALA A 86 -6.74 -5.07 -21.31
CA ALA A 86 -5.71 -5.17 -22.34
C ALA A 86 -5.66 -3.94 -23.28
N ASP A 87 -6.82 -3.38 -23.63
CA ASP A 87 -6.92 -2.30 -24.62
C ASP A 87 -6.74 -0.89 -24.02
N LYS A 88 -6.51 -0.80 -22.70
CA LYS A 88 -6.32 0.47 -22.01
C LYS A 88 -4.84 0.74 -21.83
N ASP A 89 -4.40 1.95 -22.22
CA ASP A 89 -3.05 2.43 -21.92
C ASP A 89 -2.79 2.33 -20.40
N PRO A 90 -1.83 1.50 -19.97
CA PRO A 90 -1.51 1.32 -18.56
C PRO A 90 -1.18 2.63 -17.85
N ALA A 91 -0.53 3.58 -18.54
CA ALA A 91 -0.11 4.85 -17.97
C ALA A 91 -1.28 5.79 -17.61
N THR A 92 -2.50 5.48 -18.08
CA THR A 92 -3.70 6.27 -17.79
C THR A 92 -4.41 5.87 -16.50
N THR A 93 -4.06 4.72 -15.92
CA THR A 93 -4.60 4.30 -14.62
C THR A 93 -3.95 5.08 -13.49
N THR A 94 -4.75 5.43 -12.47
CA THR A 94 -4.31 6.36 -11.43
C THR A 94 -3.15 5.78 -10.60
N GLY A 95 -3.16 4.47 -10.31
CA GLY A 95 -2.08 3.78 -9.61
C GLY A 95 -0.80 3.74 -10.45
N ASN A 96 -0.86 3.19 -11.66
CA ASN A 96 0.30 3.14 -12.56
C ASN A 96 0.92 4.50 -12.85
N LYS A 97 0.11 5.53 -13.12
CA LYS A 97 0.63 6.88 -13.39
C LYS A 97 1.55 7.34 -12.26
N ARG A 98 1.14 7.10 -11.01
CA ARG A 98 1.92 7.45 -9.81
C ARG A 98 3.19 6.63 -9.70
N LEU A 99 3.13 5.32 -9.96
CA LEU A 99 4.32 4.46 -9.94
C LEU A 99 5.33 4.89 -11.01
N LEU A 100 4.87 5.28 -12.20
CA LEU A 100 5.72 5.83 -13.27
C LEU A 100 6.35 7.16 -12.88
N GLU A 101 5.63 8.03 -12.17
CA GLU A 101 6.19 9.28 -11.63
C GLU A 101 7.26 9.00 -10.57
N GLN A 102 6.99 8.07 -9.65
CA GLN A 102 7.97 7.68 -8.63
C GLN A 102 9.20 7.01 -9.24
N PHE A 103 9.03 6.17 -10.25
CA PHE A 103 10.15 5.56 -10.98
C PHE A 103 11.08 6.63 -11.57
N LYS A 104 10.53 7.69 -12.18
CA LYS A 104 11.33 8.80 -12.72
C LYS A 104 12.09 9.54 -11.62
N LEU A 105 11.46 9.77 -10.47
CA LEU A 105 12.08 10.46 -9.35
C LEU A 105 13.19 9.60 -8.72
N SER A 106 12.92 8.33 -8.39
CA SER A 106 13.87 7.42 -7.74
C SER A 106 15.11 7.15 -8.58
N HIS A 107 14.97 7.11 -9.92
CA HIS A 107 16.08 6.89 -10.86
C HIS A 107 16.72 8.17 -11.38
N SER A 108 16.35 9.34 -10.87
CA SER A 108 17.01 10.58 -11.29
C SER A 108 18.49 10.58 -10.92
N ASN A 109 19.34 11.07 -11.82
CA ASN A 109 20.77 11.26 -11.52
C ASN A 109 20.99 12.39 -10.50
N ASP A 110 20.06 13.33 -10.37
CA ASP A 110 20.13 14.42 -9.40
C ASP A 110 19.63 13.95 -8.01
N PRO A 111 20.47 13.96 -6.96
CA PRO A 111 20.04 13.65 -5.60
C PRO A 111 18.86 14.48 -5.10
N LYS A 112 18.72 15.74 -5.54
CA LYS A 112 17.62 16.62 -5.15
C LYS A 112 16.28 16.18 -5.74
N GLU A 113 16.29 15.63 -6.95
CA GLU A 113 15.09 15.05 -7.55
C GLU A 113 14.75 13.72 -6.89
N ARG A 114 15.75 12.86 -6.60
CA ARG A 114 15.52 11.61 -5.84
C ARG A 114 14.91 11.86 -4.47
N ALA A 115 15.34 12.91 -3.78
CA ALA A 115 14.79 13.30 -2.47
C ALA A 115 13.29 13.69 -2.51
N LYS A 116 12.72 13.93 -3.70
CA LYS A 116 11.27 14.17 -3.86
C LYS A 116 10.46 12.88 -4.00
N ALA A 117 11.11 11.74 -4.24
CA ALA A 117 10.41 10.46 -4.29
C ALA A 117 9.82 10.16 -2.90
N ILE A 118 8.57 9.69 -2.88
CA ILE A 118 7.87 9.33 -1.65
C ILE A 118 7.98 7.83 -1.42
N PRO A 119 8.05 7.38 -0.15
CA PRO A 119 8.16 5.96 0.15
C PRO A 119 6.91 5.19 -0.30
N ILE A 120 7.12 3.97 -0.78
CA ILE A 120 6.07 3.01 -1.07
C ILE A 120 6.02 2.01 0.09
N LEU A 121 4.90 1.94 0.79
CA LEU A 121 4.65 1.01 1.89
C LEU A 121 3.92 -0.23 1.37
N PHE A 122 4.39 -1.41 1.75
CA PHE A 122 3.87 -2.67 1.25
C PHE A 122 3.10 -3.44 2.32
N PHE A 123 1.86 -3.79 2.01
CA PHE A 123 0.99 -4.58 2.86
C PHE A 123 0.39 -5.76 2.10
N GLU A 124 0.20 -6.87 2.81
CA GLU A 124 -0.53 -8.04 2.33
C GLU A 124 -1.69 -8.34 3.28
N SER A 125 -2.85 -8.72 2.73
CA SER A 125 -3.98 -9.22 3.51
C SER A 125 -4.28 -10.67 3.13
N LYS A 126 -3.83 -11.63 3.95
CA LYS A 126 -4.15 -13.06 3.79
C LYS A 126 -5.55 -13.42 4.29
N LYS A 127 -6.05 -12.69 5.30
CA LYS A 127 -7.39 -12.86 5.88
C LYS A 127 -8.07 -11.52 6.03
N GLN A 128 -9.39 -11.51 5.96
CA GLN A 128 -10.17 -10.29 6.14
C GLN A 128 -9.94 -9.71 7.55
N GLY A 129 -9.52 -8.44 7.61
CA GLY A 129 -9.26 -7.73 8.86
C GLY A 129 -7.82 -7.87 9.37
N GLU A 130 -7.00 -8.72 8.77
CA GLU A 130 -5.57 -8.85 9.09
C GLU A 130 -4.72 -8.22 7.99
N ARG A 131 -3.61 -7.60 8.40
CA ARG A 131 -2.61 -7.05 7.49
C ARG A 131 -1.21 -7.34 7.98
N THR A 132 -0.37 -7.78 7.07
CA THR A 132 1.07 -7.90 7.29
C THR A 132 1.75 -6.72 6.61
N PHE A 133 2.67 -6.08 7.32
CA PHE A 133 3.55 -5.05 6.75
C PHE A 133 4.83 -5.74 6.28
N HIS A 134 5.19 -5.56 5.01
CA HIS A 134 6.36 -6.18 4.36
C HIS A 134 7.55 -5.21 4.23
N GLY A 135 7.41 -3.98 4.73
CA GLY A 135 8.43 -2.95 4.62
C GLY A 135 8.06 -1.83 3.66
N TYR A 136 9.10 -1.06 3.29
CA TYR A 136 8.97 0.07 2.37
C TYR A 136 10.10 0.07 1.35
N GLY A 137 9.87 0.72 0.21
CA GLY A 137 10.86 0.76 -0.86
C GLY A 137 10.53 1.75 -1.97
N THR A 138 11.23 1.59 -3.08
CA THR A 138 11.10 2.41 -4.30
C THR A 138 10.80 1.51 -5.50
N VAL A 139 10.28 2.09 -6.58
CA VAL A 139 10.15 1.36 -7.85
C VAL A 139 11.54 1.18 -8.47
N GLU A 140 11.84 -0.04 -8.93
CA GLU A 140 13.11 -0.41 -9.58
C GLU A 140 12.93 -0.76 -11.06
N SER A 141 11.84 -1.44 -11.44
CA SER A 141 11.57 -1.90 -12.82
C SER A 141 10.09 -1.86 -13.17
#